data_AF-A0A315CHV8-F1
#
_entry.id   AF-A0A315CHV8-F1
#
_cell.length_a   1.000
_cell.length_b   1.000
_cell.length_c   1.000
_cell.angle_alpha   90.00
_cell.angle_beta   90.00
_cell.angle_gamma   90.00
#
_symmetry.space_group_name_H-M   'P 1'
#
loop_
_entity.id
_entity.type
_entity.pdbx_description
1 polymer ?
#
loop_
_entity_poly.entity_id
_entity_poly.type
_entity_poly.pdbx_seq_one_letter_code
_entity_poly.pdbx_strand_id
1 'polypeptide(L)'
;MRNFWTACGHQHLTRNERGWLVASPDYWRLWLQRPEMALVPESCKAEKRLHAALAESPNKQVTLADYKHFKDDDVRENYKLFLRFRDDVESAGSLEAAYMGWIQSGNIQLPPLFIDLVVQAIVCNVLTGVDDAWVWRAAELLFRRQRITVQEGRVLSGDSDTLDTLQATGGLGEMGRLLMEGGAPLKAVDVKVLHQDNEDRYLSQREGLGRYAFLLDMTHEIQNELPHGLILKMVNSRSGLKALSAVLARWVQHFLGVAVQIEPVQKVDDPAWRWHVGLDVTATALLNDLYQGTELTAQRQQQLISLFKLRFDNPQDMRADVQGKPVYLGLAMNEQGLLKLKPQNLLLNLPLARAA
;
A
#
# COMPACT_ATOMS: atom_id res chain seq x y z
N MET A 1 1.78 21.09 10.21
CA MET A 1 1.82 19.78 9.53
C MET A 1 1.19 19.95 8.16
N ARG A 2 1.86 19.55 7.08
CA ARG A 2 1.23 19.49 5.76
C ARG A 2 0.27 18.30 5.76
N ASN A 3 -0.97 18.50 5.32
CA ASN A 3 -2.00 17.46 5.33
C ASN A 3 -1.87 16.63 4.04
N PHE A 4 -1.30 15.42 4.16
CA PHE A 4 -1.07 14.53 3.02
C PHE A 4 -2.14 13.44 2.97
N TRP A 5 -2.70 13.14 1.80
CA TRP A 5 -3.69 12.07 1.63
C TRP A 5 -4.86 12.18 2.62
N THR A 6 -5.58 13.30 2.60
CA THR A 6 -6.67 13.56 3.56
C THR A 6 -7.83 12.58 3.43
N ALA A 7 -7.90 11.81 2.32
CA ALA A 7 -8.88 10.77 2.09
C ALA A 7 -8.86 9.64 3.14
N CYS A 8 -7.70 9.33 3.73
CA CYS A 8 -7.61 8.34 4.80
C CYS A 8 -8.00 8.87 6.19
N GLY A 9 -8.25 10.18 6.31
CA GLY A 9 -8.68 10.81 7.55
C GLY A 9 -7.62 10.97 8.63
N HIS A 10 -6.33 10.83 8.30
CA HIS A 10 -5.24 10.90 9.28
C HIS A 10 -5.26 12.20 10.12
N GLN A 11 -5.77 13.31 9.59
CA GLN A 11 -5.90 14.57 10.34
C GLN A 11 -6.89 14.51 11.51
N HIS A 12 -7.77 13.50 11.55
CA HIS A 12 -8.74 13.27 12.63
C HIS A 12 -8.29 12.17 13.59
N LEU A 13 -7.04 11.72 13.49
CA LEU A 13 -6.47 10.69 14.34
C LEU A 13 -5.51 11.33 15.35
N THR A 14 -5.46 10.74 16.54
CA THR A 14 -4.51 11.12 17.59
C THR A 14 -3.58 9.95 17.89
N ARG A 15 -2.48 10.19 18.61
CA ARG A 15 -1.53 9.12 19.00
C ARG A 15 -1.75 8.72 20.45
N ASN A 16 -1.80 7.43 20.73
CA ASN A 16 -1.72 6.91 22.10
C ASN A 16 -0.26 6.90 22.60
N GLU A 17 -0.04 6.38 23.81
CA GLU A 17 1.29 6.29 24.45
C GLU A 17 2.32 5.47 23.64
N ARG A 18 1.86 4.51 22.84
CA ARG A 18 2.71 3.72 21.92
C ARG A 18 3.00 4.44 20.60
N GLY A 19 2.41 5.62 20.39
CA GLY A 19 2.48 6.34 19.12
C GLY A 19 1.52 5.81 18.05
N TRP A 20 0.61 4.90 18.39
CA TRP A 20 -0.38 4.31 17.47
C TRP A 20 -1.62 5.19 17.36
N LEU A 21 -2.30 5.11 16.22
CA LEU A 21 -3.40 5.99 15.83
C LEU A 21 -4.72 5.60 16.48
N VAL A 22 -5.30 6.52 17.25
CA VAL A 22 -6.61 6.40 17.89
C VAL A 22 -7.64 7.19 17.09
N ALA A 23 -8.75 6.54 16.77
CA ALA A 23 -9.87 7.17 16.09
C ALA A 23 -10.56 8.20 16.98
N SER A 24 -10.77 9.41 16.46
CA SER A 24 -11.65 10.39 17.10
C SER A 24 -13.08 10.27 16.58
N PRO A 25 -14.08 10.86 17.25
CA PRO A 25 -15.43 10.95 16.69
C PRO A 25 -15.46 11.58 15.28
N ASP A 26 -14.58 12.54 14.98
CA ASP A 26 -14.51 13.17 13.65
C ASP A 26 -13.96 12.23 12.56
N TYR A 27 -13.12 11.27 12.94
CA TYR A 27 -12.68 10.22 12.03
C TYR A 27 -13.87 9.42 11.52
N TRP A 28 -14.78 9.02 12.42
CA TRP A 28 -16.00 8.29 12.06
C TRP A 28 -16.99 9.13 11.26
N ARG A 29 -17.10 10.43 11.55
CA ARG A 29 -17.90 11.35 10.72
C ARG A 29 -17.39 11.44 9.30
N LEU A 30 -16.07 11.44 9.11
CA LEU A 30 -15.47 11.42 7.78
C LEU A 30 -15.86 10.15 7.01
N TRP A 31 -15.85 8.99 7.66
CA TRP A 31 -16.27 7.73 7.03
C TRP A 31 -17.74 7.75 6.60
N LEU A 32 -18.62 8.34 7.39
CA LEU A 32 -20.04 8.50 7.04
C LEU A 32 -20.26 9.40 5.81
N GLN A 33 -19.34 10.34 5.54
CA GLN A 33 -19.43 11.24 4.38
C GLN A 33 -18.97 10.59 3.08
N ARG A 34 -18.39 9.39 3.13
CA ARG A 34 -17.89 8.74 1.93
C ARG A 34 -19.04 8.31 1.00
N PRO A 35 -18.80 8.21 -0.32
CA PRO A 35 -19.85 7.85 -1.29
C PRO A 35 -20.58 6.55 -0.96
N GLU A 36 -19.89 5.58 -0.35
CA GLU A 36 -20.46 4.28 0.01
C GLU A 36 -21.49 4.36 1.16
N MET A 37 -21.45 5.44 1.96
CA MET A 37 -22.29 5.69 3.13
C MET A 37 -23.18 6.94 3.00
N ALA A 38 -22.93 7.75 1.97
CA ALA A 38 -23.63 9.00 1.74
C ALA A 38 -25.11 8.75 1.42
N LEU A 39 -25.98 9.54 2.05
CA LEU A 39 -27.42 9.48 1.79
C LEU A 39 -27.73 9.94 0.37
N VAL A 40 -28.57 9.19 -0.32
CA VAL A 40 -29.13 9.54 -1.63
C VAL A 40 -30.59 10.01 -1.49
N PRO A 41 -31.17 10.69 -2.50
CA PRO A 41 -32.57 11.12 -2.44
C PRO A 41 -33.55 9.99 -2.06
N GLU A 42 -33.30 8.80 -2.60
CA GLU A 42 -34.08 7.57 -2.43
C GLU A 42 -33.90 6.92 -1.04
N SER A 43 -32.89 7.34 -0.26
CA SER A 43 -32.59 6.79 1.07
C SER A 43 -33.82 6.81 1.97
N CYS A 44 -34.06 5.69 2.65
CA CYS A 44 -35.27 5.49 3.43
C CYS A 44 -35.23 6.25 4.78
N LYS A 45 -36.38 6.44 5.43
CA LYS A 45 -36.46 7.14 6.72
C LYS A 45 -35.61 6.49 7.82
N ALA A 46 -35.54 5.15 7.83
CA ALA A 46 -34.77 4.40 8.82
C ALA A 46 -33.26 4.66 8.69
N GLU A 47 -32.76 4.65 7.46
CA GLU A 47 -31.38 4.96 7.10
C GLU A 47 -31.02 6.41 7.44
N LYS A 48 -31.82 7.38 6.99
CA LYS A 48 -31.63 8.81 7.32
C LYS A 48 -31.55 9.05 8.82
N ARG A 49 -32.40 8.36 9.61
CA ARG A 49 -32.40 8.44 11.08
C ARG A 49 -31.13 7.86 11.69
N LEU A 50 -30.68 6.67 11.25
CA LEU A 50 -29.46 6.06 11.77
C LEU A 50 -28.22 6.88 11.40
N HIS A 51 -28.15 7.35 10.15
CA HIS A 51 -27.07 8.21 9.67
C HIS A 51 -26.95 9.49 10.52
N ALA A 52 -28.07 10.20 10.75
CA ALA A 52 -28.08 11.39 11.58
C ALA A 52 -27.64 11.10 13.03
N ALA A 53 -28.11 9.99 13.61
CA ALA A 53 -27.72 9.59 14.97
C ALA A 53 -26.23 9.28 15.08
N LEU A 54 -25.64 8.64 14.07
CA LEU A 54 -24.20 8.37 14.02
C LEU A 54 -23.38 9.62 13.70
N ALA A 55 -23.90 10.55 12.91
CA ALA A 55 -23.23 11.83 12.67
C ALA A 55 -23.16 12.68 13.96
N GLU A 56 -24.23 12.68 14.76
CA GLU A 56 -24.27 13.38 16.05
C GLU A 56 -23.40 12.67 17.11
N SER A 57 -23.59 11.36 17.26
CA SER A 57 -22.91 10.50 18.24
C SER A 57 -22.19 9.32 17.55
N PRO A 58 -20.97 9.52 17.03
CA PRO A 58 -20.30 8.51 16.21
C PRO A 58 -19.97 7.20 16.92
N ASN A 59 -19.79 7.24 18.24
CA ASN A 59 -19.49 6.07 19.08
C ASN A 59 -20.75 5.43 19.67
N LYS A 60 -21.95 5.84 19.21
CA LYS A 60 -23.21 5.24 19.64
C LYS A 60 -23.23 3.75 19.29
N GLN A 61 -23.58 2.91 20.26
CA GLN A 61 -23.80 1.49 20.03
C GLN A 61 -25.00 1.30 19.10
N VAL A 62 -24.81 0.46 18.08
CA VAL A 62 -25.83 0.14 17.08
C VAL A 62 -26.05 -1.36 17.07
N THR A 63 -27.31 -1.76 17.09
CA THR A 63 -27.72 -3.16 17.08
C THR A 63 -28.34 -3.54 15.74
N LEU A 64 -28.48 -4.84 15.49
CA LEU A 64 -29.17 -5.36 14.30
C LEU A 64 -30.58 -4.75 14.12
N ALA A 65 -31.29 -4.44 15.22
CA ALA A 65 -32.62 -3.86 15.17
C ALA A 65 -32.64 -2.46 14.54
N ASP A 66 -31.53 -1.71 14.62
CA ASP A 66 -31.46 -0.32 14.17
C ASP A 66 -31.44 -0.18 12.64
N TYR A 67 -30.91 -1.20 11.94
CA TYR A 67 -30.83 -1.22 10.47
C TYR A 67 -31.62 -2.36 9.82
N LYS A 68 -32.31 -3.20 10.60
CA LYS A 68 -33.20 -4.27 10.08
C LYS A 68 -34.27 -3.74 9.12
N HIS A 69 -34.74 -2.52 9.33
CA HIS A 69 -35.81 -1.89 8.55
C HIS A 69 -35.30 -1.08 7.34
N PHE A 70 -34.01 -1.20 6.99
CA PHE A 70 -33.50 -0.61 5.76
C PHE A 70 -34.20 -1.29 4.58
N LYS A 71 -34.69 -0.49 3.63
CA LYS A 71 -35.40 -1.03 2.47
C LYS A 71 -34.46 -1.64 1.43
N ASP A 72 -33.25 -1.12 1.37
CA ASP A 72 -32.20 -1.54 0.46
C ASP A 72 -31.24 -2.46 1.21
N ASP A 73 -31.05 -3.67 0.69
CA ASP A 73 -30.18 -4.68 1.30
C ASP A 73 -28.69 -4.35 1.10
N ASP A 74 -28.31 -3.69 0.02
CA ASP A 74 -26.91 -3.28 -0.23
C ASP A 74 -26.51 -2.16 0.75
N VAL A 75 -27.40 -1.19 0.96
CA VAL A 75 -27.19 -0.15 1.98
C VAL A 75 -27.08 -0.78 3.38
N ARG A 76 -27.90 -1.80 3.67
CA ARG A 76 -27.85 -2.51 4.95
C ARG A 76 -26.49 -3.19 5.16
N GLU A 77 -25.97 -3.87 4.14
CA GLU A 77 -24.66 -4.51 4.22
C GLU A 77 -23.52 -3.50 4.33
N ASN A 78 -23.59 -2.34 3.66
CA ASN A 78 -22.61 -1.26 3.82
C ASN A 78 -22.53 -0.77 5.28
N TYR A 79 -23.68 -0.51 5.92
CA TYR A 79 -23.71 -0.11 7.33
C TYR A 79 -23.16 -1.18 8.25
N LYS A 80 -23.46 -2.46 7.99
CA LYS A 80 -22.94 -3.58 8.77
C LYS A 80 -21.41 -3.68 8.67
N LEU A 81 -20.85 -3.51 7.48
CA LEU A 81 -19.39 -3.51 7.26
C LEU A 81 -18.72 -2.31 7.94
N PHE A 82 -19.32 -1.11 7.82
CA PHE A 82 -18.84 0.11 8.49
C PHE A 82 -18.86 -0.02 10.02
N LEU A 83 -19.99 -0.46 10.59
CA LEU A 83 -20.14 -0.61 12.04
C LEU A 83 -19.18 -1.65 12.60
N ARG A 84 -19.01 -2.78 11.91
CA ARG A 84 -18.00 -3.77 12.30
C ARG A 84 -16.59 -3.18 12.29
N PHE A 85 -16.22 -2.49 11.22
CA PHE A 85 -14.90 -1.85 11.13
C PHE A 85 -14.68 -0.85 12.27
N ARG A 86 -15.67 0.00 12.54
CA ARG A 86 -15.65 0.95 13.67
C ARG A 86 -15.46 0.22 14.99
N ASP A 87 -16.30 -0.77 15.26
CA ASP A 87 -16.33 -1.47 16.54
C ASP A 87 -15.03 -2.29 16.75
N ASP A 88 -14.48 -2.89 15.70
CA ASP A 88 -13.17 -3.56 15.72
C ASP A 88 -12.05 -2.58 16.10
N VAL A 89 -12.03 -1.38 15.51
CA VAL A 89 -11.03 -0.33 15.81
C VAL A 89 -11.18 0.22 17.22
N GLU A 90 -12.40 0.54 17.64
CA GLU A 90 -12.69 1.05 18.99
C GLU A 90 -12.33 0.02 20.06
N SER A 91 -12.67 -1.25 19.83
CA SER A 91 -12.33 -2.35 20.73
C SER A 91 -10.82 -2.59 20.84
N ALA A 92 -10.10 -2.50 19.72
CA ALA A 92 -8.64 -2.63 19.69
C ALA A 92 -7.92 -1.38 20.26
N GLY A 93 -8.61 -0.24 20.37
CA GLY A 93 -8.09 1.02 20.89
C GLY A 93 -7.14 1.77 19.94
N SER A 94 -6.85 1.23 18.75
CA SER A 94 -6.08 1.91 17.71
C SER A 94 -6.21 1.21 16.35
N LEU A 95 -5.91 1.94 15.27
CA LEU A 95 -5.88 1.40 13.91
C LEU A 95 -4.83 0.30 13.75
N GLU A 96 -3.62 0.50 14.28
CA GLU A 96 -2.54 -0.49 14.22
C GLU A 96 -2.92 -1.79 14.94
N ALA A 97 -3.52 -1.69 16.14
CA ALA A 97 -3.96 -2.87 16.88
C ALA A 97 -5.07 -3.64 16.14
N ALA A 98 -6.05 -2.92 15.58
CA ALA A 98 -7.12 -3.54 14.80
C ALA A 98 -6.57 -4.22 13.54
N TYR A 99 -5.66 -3.54 12.83
CA TYR A 99 -4.98 -4.08 11.67
C TYR A 99 -4.22 -5.37 11.99
N MET A 100 -3.44 -5.39 13.08
CA MET A 100 -2.76 -6.59 13.57
C MET A 100 -3.75 -7.72 13.90
N GLY A 101 -4.84 -7.41 14.58
CA GLY A 101 -5.89 -8.38 14.91
C GLY A 101 -6.51 -9.00 13.66
N TRP A 102 -6.82 -8.20 12.63
CA TRP A 102 -7.38 -8.71 11.37
C TRP A 102 -6.41 -9.64 10.65
N ILE A 103 -5.12 -9.28 10.53
CA ILE A 103 -4.14 -10.10 9.81
C ILE A 103 -3.82 -11.39 10.57
N GLN A 104 -3.73 -11.35 11.91
CA GLN A 104 -3.48 -12.52 12.74
C GLN A 104 -4.67 -13.49 12.74
N SER A 105 -5.91 -12.98 12.63
CA SER A 105 -7.10 -13.84 12.54
C SER A 105 -7.14 -14.71 11.28
N GLY A 106 -6.41 -14.32 10.23
CA GLY A 106 -6.43 -14.98 8.91
C GLY A 106 -7.75 -14.85 8.14
N ASN A 107 -8.77 -14.21 8.70
CA ASN A 107 -10.11 -14.07 8.11
C ASN A 107 -10.57 -12.61 8.08
N ILE A 108 -10.04 -11.85 7.12
CA ILE A 108 -10.40 -10.45 6.93
C ILE A 108 -11.73 -10.39 6.17
N GLN A 109 -12.80 -10.02 6.89
CA GLN A 109 -14.15 -9.86 6.32
C GLN A 109 -14.48 -8.40 5.96
N LEU A 110 -13.47 -7.52 5.93
CA LEU A 110 -13.61 -6.12 5.57
C LEU A 110 -13.34 -5.90 4.08
N PRO A 111 -13.99 -4.91 3.44
CA PRO A 111 -13.67 -4.53 2.07
C PRO A 111 -12.20 -4.15 1.90
N PRO A 112 -11.56 -4.49 0.78
CA PRO A 112 -10.16 -4.12 0.51
C PRO A 112 -9.88 -2.62 0.70
N LEU A 113 -10.80 -1.76 0.24
CA LEU A 113 -10.70 -0.31 0.38
C LEU A 113 -10.55 0.14 1.84
N PHE A 114 -11.21 -0.53 2.78
CA PHE A 114 -11.12 -0.16 4.19
C PHE A 114 -9.72 -0.42 4.73
N ILE A 115 -9.17 -1.58 4.36
CA ILE A 115 -7.80 -1.95 4.70
C ILE A 115 -6.81 -0.98 4.06
N ASP A 116 -7.00 -0.63 2.78
CA ASP A 116 -6.13 0.31 2.07
C ASP A 116 -6.12 1.70 2.75
N LEU A 117 -7.27 2.20 3.20
CA LEU A 117 -7.37 3.49 3.91
C LEU A 117 -6.74 3.43 5.31
N VAL A 118 -6.89 2.32 6.02
CA VAL A 118 -6.23 2.10 7.32
C VAL A 118 -4.71 2.07 7.14
N VAL A 119 -4.21 1.28 6.18
CA VAL A 119 -2.78 1.21 5.86
C VAL A 119 -2.27 2.58 5.45
N GLN A 120 -3.01 3.32 4.63
CA GLN A 120 -2.65 4.69 4.23
C GLN A 120 -2.52 5.63 5.44
N ALA A 121 -3.46 5.59 6.39
CA ALA A 121 -3.39 6.40 7.61
C ALA A 121 -2.18 6.04 8.47
N ILE A 122 -1.90 4.74 8.63
CA ILE A 122 -0.74 4.24 9.39
C ILE A 122 0.57 4.66 8.70
N VAL A 123 0.64 4.58 7.37
CA VAL A 123 1.82 5.05 6.61
C VAL A 123 2.06 6.55 6.82
N CYS A 124 1.02 7.39 6.85
CA CYS A 124 1.17 8.81 7.20
C CYS A 124 1.82 8.99 8.59
N ASN A 125 1.44 8.14 9.55
CA ASN A 125 2.03 8.13 10.88
C ASN A 125 3.52 7.73 10.85
N VAL A 126 3.82 6.60 10.19
CA VAL A 126 5.17 6.03 10.04
C VAL A 126 6.14 7.00 9.35
N LEU A 127 5.65 7.78 8.40
CA LEU A 127 6.46 8.72 7.62
C LEU A 127 6.42 10.16 8.15
N THR A 128 5.90 10.37 9.35
CA THR A 128 5.93 11.70 9.98
C THR A 128 7.37 12.21 10.09
N GLY A 129 7.61 13.43 9.59
CA GLY A 129 8.92 14.07 9.58
C GLY A 129 9.84 13.65 8.43
N VAL A 130 9.38 12.78 7.52
CA VAL A 130 10.12 12.42 6.31
C VAL A 130 9.82 13.43 5.20
N ASP A 131 10.86 14.09 4.68
CA ASP A 131 10.77 15.02 3.55
C ASP A 131 11.54 14.47 2.34
N ASP A 132 11.07 13.35 1.81
CA ASP A 132 11.66 12.67 0.64
C ASP A 132 10.54 12.18 -0.30
N ALA A 133 10.46 12.75 -1.50
CA ALA A 133 9.44 12.43 -2.48
C ALA A 133 9.41 10.95 -2.89
N TRP A 134 10.58 10.31 -3.01
CA TRP A 134 10.65 8.91 -3.39
C TRP A 134 10.12 8.02 -2.28
N VAL A 135 10.43 8.33 -1.00
CA VAL A 135 9.91 7.56 0.14
C VAL A 135 8.39 7.60 0.17
N TRP A 136 7.80 8.77 -0.01
CA TRP A 136 6.34 8.91 -0.05
C TRP A 136 5.72 8.24 -1.27
N ARG A 137 6.33 8.37 -2.46
CA ARG A 137 5.83 7.70 -3.68
C ARG A 137 5.92 6.18 -3.57
N ALA A 138 7.00 5.67 -2.98
CA ALA A 138 7.18 4.25 -2.71
C ALA A 138 6.17 3.75 -1.67
N ALA A 139 5.79 4.58 -0.71
CA ALA A 139 4.84 4.19 0.33
C ALA A 139 3.41 3.97 -0.19
N GLU A 140 3.05 4.59 -1.32
CA GLU A 140 1.79 4.31 -2.01
C GLU A 140 1.65 2.84 -2.43
N LEU A 141 2.75 2.11 -2.64
CA LEU A 141 2.71 0.68 -2.97
C LEU A 141 2.05 -0.15 -1.87
N LEU A 142 2.06 0.30 -0.62
CA LEU A 142 1.50 -0.43 0.52
C LEU A 142 -0.04 -0.47 0.50
N PHE A 143 -0.69 0.48 -0.18
CA PHE A 143 -2.16 0.62 -0.19
C PHE A 143 -2.75 0.85 -1.59
N ARG A 144 -1.92 1.00 -2.63
CA ARG A 144 -2.35 1.13 -4.03
C ARG A 144 -1.78 0.00 -4.85
N ARG A 145 -2.62 -0.62 -5.67
CA ARG A 145 -2.16 -1.57 -6.70
C ARG A 145 -1.37 -0.81 -7.76
N GLN A 146 -0.27 -1.40 -8.21
CA GLN A 146 0.57 -0.81 -9.23
C GLN A 146 0.45 -1.57 -10.55
N ARG A 147 0.52 -0.83 -11.66
CA ARG A 147 0.81 -1.37 -12.98
C ARG A 147 2.31 -1.23 -13.23
N ILE A 148 2.93 -2.35 -13.55
CA ILE A 148 4.36 -2.46 -13.83
C ILE A 148 4.55 -2.51 -15.34
N THR A 149 5.44 -1.66 -15.85
CA THR A 149 5.85 -1.66 -17.25
C THR A 149 7.35 -1.88 -17.30
N VAL A 150 7.76 -2.88 -18.08
CA VAL A 150 9.17 -3.19 -18.32
C VAL A 150 9.47 -2.88 -19.79
N GLN A 151 10.35 -1.91 -20.03
CA GLN A 151 10.77 -1.50 -21.37
C GLN A 151 12.27 -1.24 -21.38
N GLU A 152 13.01 -1.90 -22.27
CA GLU A 152 14.46 -1.69 -22.46
C GLU A 152 15.28 -1.79 -21.15
N GLY A 153 14.89 -2.72 -20.27
CA GLY A 153 15.55 -2.92 -18.97
C GLY A 153 15.12 -1.93 -17.88
N ARG A 154 14.32 -0.91 -18.21
CA ARG A 154 13.71 0.02 -17.25
C ARG A 154 12.41 -0.56 -16.70
N VAL A 155 12.23 -0.50 -15.39
CA VAL A 155 11.02 -0.96 -14.69
C VAL A 155 10.31 0.23 -14.08
N LEU A 156 9.11 0.54 -14.57
CA LEU A 156 8.28 1.65 -14.09
C LEU A 156 7.05 1.13 -13.36
N SER A 157 6.72 1.78 -12.24
CA SER A 157 5.56 1.47 -11.41
C SER A 157 4.63 2.68 -11.30
N GLY A 158 3.37 2.53 -11.71
CA GLY A 158 2.34 3.56 -11.55
C GLY A 158 1.09 3.01 -10.87
N ASP A 159 0.32 3.88 -10.21
CA ASP A 159 -0.97 3.49 -9.62
C ASP A 159 -1.94 2.99 -10.72
N SER A 160 -2.42 1.75 -10.58
CA SER A 160 -3.22 1.12 -11.62
C SER A 160 -4.53 1.87 -11.89
N ASP A 161 -5.24 2.30 -10.84
CA ASP A 161 -6.55 2.94 -11.05
C ASP A 161 -6.38 4.31 -11.71
N THR A 162 -5.34 5.05 -11.33
CA THR A 162 -5.02 6.34 -11.95
C THR A 162 -4.66 6.16 -13.41
N LEU A 163 -3.81 5.18 -13.74
CA LEU A 163 -3.43 4.91 -15.13
C LEU A 163 -4.62 4.44 -15.97
N ASP A 164 -5.45 3.54 -15.45
CA ASP A 164 -6.64 3.05 -16.14
C ASP A 164 -7.65 4.20 -16.38
N THR A 165 -7.83 5.09 -15.40
CA THR A 165 -8.68 6.28 -15.55
C THR A 165 -8.12 7.26 -16.60
N LEU A 166 -6.80 7.51 -16.59
CA LEU A 166 -6.16 8.37 -17.57
C LEU A 166 -6.28 7.80 -18.99
N GLN A 167 -6.16 6.48 -19.14
CA GLN A 167 -6.35 5.80 -20.41
C GLN A 167 -7.81 5.90 -20.91
N ALA A 168 -8.78 5.73 -20.01
CA ALA A 168 -10.21 5.78 -20.36
C ALA A 168 -10.72 7.20 -20.66
N THR A 169 -10.08 8.23 -20.12
CA THR A 169 -10.56 9.63 -20.19
C THR A 169 -9.64 10.57 -20.95
N GLY A 170 -8.48 10.11 -21.42
CA GLY A 170 -7.44 10.99 -21.97
C GLY A 170 -7.00 12.10 -21.02
N GLY A 171 -7.20 11.93 -19.71
CA GLY A 171 -6.86 12.92 -18.68
C GLY A 171 -7.79 14.13 -18.57
N LEU A 172 -8.91 14.12 -19.31
CA LEU A 172 -9.92 15.20 -19.31
C LEU A 172 -11.19 14.82 -18.51
N GLY A 173 -11.16 13.71 -17.78
CA GLY A 173 -12.32 13.21 -17.02
C GLY A 173 -13.51 12.87 -17.93
N GLU A 174 -14.72 13.14 -17.46
CA GLU A 174 -15.97 12.83 -18.16
C GLU A 174 -16.06 13.43 -19.58
N MET A 175 -15.55 14.65 -19.76
CA MET A 175 -15.51 15.28 -21.08
C MET A 175 -14.62 14.50 -22.05
N GLY A 176 -13.47 14.01 -21.58
CA GLY A 176 -12.58 13.20 -22.40
C GLY A 176 -13.17 11.84 -22.75
N ARG A 177 -13.85 11.19 -21.80
CA ARG A 177 -14.58 9.95 -22.07
C ARG A 177 -15.61 10.13 -23.19
N LEU A 178 -16.44 11.17 -23.11
CA LEU A 178 -17.43 11.49 -24.14
C LEU A 178 -16.80 11.79 -25.51
N LEU A 179 -15.65 12.47 -25.53
CA LEU A 179 -14.91 12.72 -26.77
C LEU A 179 -14.38 11.42 -27.40
N MET A 180 -13.84 10.51 -26.60
CA MET A 180 -13.35 9.21 -27.10
C MET A 180 -14.50 8.30 -27.57
N GLU A 181 -15.62 8.27 -26.85
CA GLU A 181 -16.83 7.55 -27.29
C GLU A 181 -17.37 8.11 -28.61
N GLY A 182 -17.23 9.43 -28.83
CA GLY A 182 -17.54 10.09 -30.11
C GLY A 182 -16.50 9.90 -31.22
N GLY A 183 -15.47 9.07 -31.00
CA GLY A 183 -14.42 8.77 -31.98
C GLY A 183 -13.33 9.85 -32.14
N ALA A 184 -13.29 10.85 -31.25
CA ALA A 184 -12.27 11.89 -31.32
C ALA A 184 -10.94 11.35 -30.76
N PRO A 185 -9.81 11.51 -31.50
CA PRO A 185 -8.51 11.11 -30.99
C PRO A 185 -8.07 12.09 -29.88
N LEU A 186 -7.92 11.59 -28.66
CA LEU A 186 -7.27 12.34 -27.58
C LEU A 186 -5.78 12.03 -27.55
N LYS A 187 -4.97 13.06 -27.29
CA LYS A 187 -3.53 12.89 -27.08
C LYS A 187 -3.31 12.10 -25.80
N ALA A 188 -2.45 11.08 -25.84
CA ALA A 188 -2.09 10.31 -24.67
C ALA A 188 -1.56 11.25 -23.56
N VAL A 189 -2.05 11.06 -22.33
CA VAL A 189 -1.59 11.81 -21.16
C VAL A 189 -0.16 11.41 -20.86
N ASP A 190 0.72 12.40 -20.80
CA ASP A 190 2.11 12.19 -20.42
C ASP A 190 2.21 11.99 -18.89
N VAL A 191 2.30 10.73 -18.46
CA VAL A 191 2.48 10.37 -17.05
C VAL A 191 3.95 10.53 -16.70
N LYS A 192 4.25 11.45 -15.78
CA LYS A 192 5.63 11.82 -15.44
C LYS A 192 6.27 10.78 -14.53
N VAL A 193 7.52 10.43 -14.81
CA VAL A 193 8.37 9.70 -13.86
C VAL A 193 8.90 10.68 -12.81
N LEU A 194 8.89 10.26 -11.55
CA LEU A 194 9.41 11.05 -10.44
C LEU A 194 10.91 11.28 -10.61
N HIS A 195 11.29 12.56 -10.68
CA HIS A 195 12.65 13.03 -10.82
C HIS A 195 12.85 14.27 -9.95
N GLN A 196 14.10 14.67 -9.71
CA GLN A 196 14.42 15.80 -8.84
C GLN A 196 13.89 17.13 -9.36
N ASP A 197 13.74 17.28 -10.67
CA ASP A 197 13.16 18.47 -11.30
C ASP A 197 11.64 18.62 -11.04
N ASN A 198 10.98 17.56 -10.58
CA ASN A 198 9.53 17.51 -10.39
C ASN A 198 9.09 16.99 -9.00
N GLU A 199 10.02 16.82 -8.07
CA GLU A 199 9.74 16.28 -6.74
C GLU A 199 8.79 17.17 -5.93
N ASP A 200 8.99 18.49 -5.93
CA ASP A 200 8.11 19.45 -5.24
C ASP A 200 6.68 19.40 -5.76
N ARG A 201 6.52 19.14 -7.07
CA ARG A 201 5.20 18.97 -7.69
C ARG A 201 4.52 17.72 -7.19
N TYR A 202 5.25 16.60 -7.09
CA TYR A 202 4.72 15.39 -6.45
C TYR A 202 4.32 15.69 -4.99
N LEU A 203 5.20 16.31 -4.21
CA LEU A 203 4.96 16.60 -2.79
C LEU A 203 3.71 17.45 -2.57
N SER A 204 3.49 18.46 -3.43
CA SER A 204 2.33 19.35 -3.41
C SER A 204 1.03 18.66 -3.85
N GLN A 205 1.11 17.70 -4.78
CA GLN A 205 -0.05 16.95 -5.28
C GLN A 205 -0.58 15.89 -4.31
N ARG A 206 0.15 15.61 -3.23
CA ARG A 206 -0.32 14.72 -2.15
C ARG A 206 -1.41 15.36 -1.28
N GLU A 207 -1.54 16.68 -1.29
CA GLU A 207 -2.57 17.37 -0.52
C GLU A 207 -3.97 17.05 -1.07
N GLY A 208 -4.95 16.89 -0.19
CA GLY A 208 -6.32 16.52 -0.57
C GLY A 208 -6.51 15.02 -0.83
N LEU A 209 -7.31 14.67 -1.83
CA LEU A 209 -7.69 13.28 -2.15
C LEU A 209 -6.53 12.41 -2.71
N GLY A 210 -5.34 13.00 -2.90
CA GLY A 210 -4.17 12.35 -3.51
C GLY A 210 -4.29 12.29 -5.03
N ARG A 211 -3.26 12.78 -5.73
CA ARG A 211 -3.10 12.55 -7.17
C ARG A 211 -1.93 11.61 -7.41
N TYR A 212 -2.23 10.34 -7.63
CA TYR A 212 -1.23 9.27 -7.82
C TYR A 212 -0.72 9.20 -9.26
N ALA A 213 -0.43 10.36 -9.87
CA ALA A 213 -0.14 10.49 -11.30
C ALA A 213 1.36 10.43 -11.65
N PHE A 214 2.22 10.06 -10.68
CA PHE A 214 3.67 9.94 -10.89
C PHE A 214 4.09 8.47 -10.99
N LEU A 215 4.92 8.14 -11.96
CA LEU A 215 5.58 6.84 -12.05
C LEU A 215 6.80 6.81 -11.14
N LEU A 216 7.02 5.67 -10.49
CA LEU A 216 8.20 5.36 -9.72
C LEU A 216 9.13 4.48 -10.56
N ASP A 217 10.37 4.92 -10.75
CA ASP A 217 11.39 4.14 -11.44
C ASP A 217 12.00 3.11 -10.48
N MET A 218 11.71 1.83 -10.71
CA MET A 218 12.14 0.69 -9.90
C MET A 218 13.36 -0.02 -10.50
N THR A 219 14.06 0.62 -11.44
CA THR A 219 15.21 0.02 -12.13
C THR A 219 16.40 -0.13 -11.19
N HIS A 220 17.05 -1.30 -11.21
CA HIS A 220 18.20 -1.65 -10.36
C HIS A 220 19.51 -0.98 -10.81
N GLU A 221 19.81 -1.07 -12.10
CA GLU A 221 21.04 -0.57 -12.70
C GLU A 221 20.74 0.47 -13.78
N ILE A 222 21.60 1.48 -13.86
CA ILE A 222 21.67 2.35 -15.03
C ILE A 222 22.92 1.95 -15.81
N GLN A 223 22.75 1.75 -17.11
CA GLN A 223 23.84 1.54 -18.04
C GLN A 223 24.06 2.84 -18.83
N ASN A 224 25.26 3.39 -18.76
CA ASN A 224 25.66 4.54 -19.57
C ASN A 224 26.74 4.10 -20.56
N GLU A 225 26.47 4.27 -21.84
CA GLU A 225 27.49 4.14 -22.87
C GLU A 225 28.39 5.39 -22.85
N LEU A 226 29.67 5.15 -22.59
CA LEU A 226 30.72 6.16 -22.69
C LEU A 226 31.33 6.15 -24.10
N PRO A 227 32.06 7.22 -24.47
CA PRO A 227 32.87 7.22 -25.69
C PRO A 227 33.76 5.97 -25.80
N HIS A 228 33.99 5.50 -27.02
CA HIS A 228 34.82 4.33 -27.35
C HIS A 228 34.22 2.96 -26.94
N GLY A 229 32.90 2.86 -26.76
CA GLY A 229 32.22 1.58 -26.55
C GLY A 229 32.35 1.02 -25.13
N LEU A 230 32.74 1.85 -24.16
CA LEU A 230 32.77 1.47 -22.75
C LEU A 230 31.36 1.56 -22.15
N ILE A 231 30.92 0.54 -21.42
CA ILE A 231 29.63 0.55 -20.72
C ILE A 231 29.90 0.70 -19.22
N LEU A 232 29.45 1.81 -18.63
CA LEU A 232 29.41 1.95 -17.17
C LEU A 232 28.10 1.40 -16.64
N LYS A 233 28.19 0.41 -15.75
CA LYS A 233 27.05 -0.08 -14.96
C LYS A 233 27.14 0.51 -13.56
N MET A 234 26.08 1.18 -13.12
CA MET A 234 25.99 1.77 -11.78
C MET A 234 24.68 1.36 -11.11
N VAL A 235 24.73 1.13 -9.80
CA VAL A 235 23.52 0.96 -8.99
C VAL A 235 22.75 2.27 -9.02
N ASN A 236 21.46 2.19 -9.34
CA ASN A 236 20.61 3.37 -9.38
C ASN A 236 20.33 3.86 -7.95
N SER A 237 21.12 4.83 -7.49
CA SER A 237 21.02 5.41 -6.14
C SER A 237 19.67 6.07 -5.85
N ARG A 238 18.92 6.43 -6.90
CA ARG A 238 17.55 6.99 -6.85
C ARG A 238 16.48 6.02 -7.33
N SER A 239 16.79 4.72 -7.33
CA SER A 239 15.79 3.69 -7.56
C SER A 239 14.71 3.77 -6.48
N GLY A 240 13.45 3.72 -6.92
CA GLY A 240 12.29 3.55 -6.05
C GLY A 240 12.38 2.31 -5.16
N LEU A 241 13.20 1.32 -5.53
CA LEU A 241 13.48 0.15 -4.68
C LEU A 241 14.19 0.53 -3.38
N LYS A 242 15.12 1.50 -3.42
CA LYS A 242 15.81 1.99 -2.21
C LYS A 242 14.83 2.72 -1.30
N ALA A 243 13.97 3.56 -1.88
CA ALA A 243 12.93 4.25 -1.13
C ALA A 243 11.91 3.27 -0.54
N LEU A 244 11.49 2.26 -1.29
CA LEU A 244 10.63 1.19 -0.81
C LEU A 244 11.28 0.42 0.34
N SER A 245 12.58 0.12 0.25
CA SER A 245 13.32 -0.54 1.33
C SER A 245 13.27 0.28 2.63
N ALA A 246 13.43 1.61 2.54
CA ALA A 246 13.30 2.49 3.70
C ALA A 246 11.87 2.51 4.28
N VAL A 247 10.83 2.50 3.42
CA VAL A 247 9.44 2.40 3.88
C VAL A 247 9.19 1.08 4.62
N LEU A 248 9.61 -0.05 4.03
CA LEU A 248 9.41 -1.38 4.60
C LEU A 248 10.17 -1.56 5.92
N ALA A 249 11.39 -1.02 6.04
CA ALA A 249 12.14 -1.04 7.29
C ALA A 249 11.44 -0.25 8.39
N ARG A 250 10.92 0.95 8.07
CA ARG A 250 10.13 1.77 9.02
C ARG A 250 8.82 1.08 9.40
N TRP A 251 8.17 0.39 8.46
CA TRP A 251 6.97 -0.39 8.71
C TRP A 251 7.22 -1.52 9.71
N VAL A 252 8.31 -2.28 9.53
CA VAL A 252 8.75 -3.33 10.46
C VAL A 252 9.03 -2.75 11.85
N GLN A 253 9.80 -1.66 11.92
CA GLN A 253 10.11 -0.99 13.18
C GLN A 253 8.84 -0.50 13.90
N HIS A 254 7.87 0.06 13.18
CA HIS A 254 6.64 0.62 13.76
C HIS A 254 5.76 -0.42 14.44
N PHE A 255 5.58 -1.58 13.81
CA PHE A 255 4.71 -2.64 14.31
C PHE A 255 5.41 -3.60 15.27
N LEU A 256 6.64 -4.00 14.94
CA LEU A 256 7.35 -5.06 15.65
C LEU A 256 8.35 -4.52 16.67
N GLY A 257 8.67 -3.22 16.62
CA GLY A 257 9.69 -2.62 17.48
C GLY A 257 11.13 -3.04 17.13
N VAL A 258 11.32 -3.75 16.02
CA VAL A 258 12.60 -4.32 15.60
C VAL A 258 13.24 -3.52 14.49
N ALA A 259 14.53 -3.24 14.63
CA ALA A 259 15.32 -2.51 13.65
C ALA A 259 15.89 -3.48 12.60
N VAL A 260 15.62 -3.16 11.33
CA VAL A 260 16.06 -3.96 10.19
C VAL A 260 16.63 -3.07 9.09
N GLN A 261 17.63 -3.60 8.38
CA GLN A 261 18.17 -3.04 7.16
C GLN A 261 17.66 -3.83 5.96
N ILE A 262 17.11 -3.15 4.97
CA ILE A 262 16.64 -3.75 3.73
C ILE A 262 17.42 -3.13 2.58
N GLU A 263 18.08 -3.96 1.78
CA GLU A 263 18.85 -3.54 0.60
C GLU A 263 18.36 -4.30 -0.64
N PRO A 264 18.08 -3.62 -1.77
CA PRO A 264 17.76 -4.31 -3.01
C PRO A 264 19.00 -5.06 -3.53
N VAL A 265 18.81 -6.29 -3.99
CA VAL A 265 19.88 -7.14 -4.54
C VAL A 265 19.49 -7.68 -5.91
N GLN A 266 20.47 -7.82 -6.80
CA GLN A 266 20.23 -8.30 -8.17
C GLN A 266 20.12 -9.82 -8.25
N LYS A 267 20.92 -10.51 -7.45
CA LYS A 267 20.95 -11.96 -7.37
C LYS A 267 21.07 -12.41 -5.92
N VAL A 268 20.48 -13.58 -5.65
CA VAL A 268 20.70 -14.30 -4.40
C VAL A 268 21.56 -15.50 -4.74
N ASP A 269 22.79 -15.50 -4.23
CA ASP A 269 23.78 -16.54 -4.42
C ASP A 269 24.26 -16.93 -3.01
N ASP A 270 23.35 -17.55 -2.27
CA ASP A 270 23.56 -17.95 -0.88
C ASP A 270 23.27 -19.45 -0.73
N PRO A 271 24.31 -20.30 -0.69
CA PRO A 271 24.14 -21.74 -0.48
C PRO A 271 23.58 -22.07 0.92
N ALA A 272 23.55 -21.11 1.83
CA ALA A 272 23.00 -21.23 3.17
C ALA A 272 21.65 -20.48 3.33
N TRP A 273 20.91 -20.23 2.24
CA TRP A 273 19.58 -19.62 2.29
C TRP A 273 18.66 -20.37 3.26
N ARG A 274 18.21 -19.70 4.34
CA ARG A 274 17.37 -20.28 5.39
C ARG A 274 15.95 -19.73 5.46
N TRP A 275 15.71 -18.52 4.97
CA TRP A 275 14.43 -17.85 5.16
C TRP A 275 14.13 -16.87 4.03
N HIS A 276 12.86 -16.76 3.68
CA HIS A 276 12.38 -15.76 2.72
C HIS A 276 10.97 -15.30 3.03
N VAL A 277 10.62 -14.13 2.50
CA VAL A 277 9.28 -13.56 2.58
C VAL A 277 8.93 -12.94 1.23
N GLY A 278 7.84 -13.40 0.61
CA GLY A 278 7.28 -12.70 -0.55
C GLY A 278 6.55 -11.44 -0.11
N LEU A 279 6.83 -10.30 -0.76
CA LEU A 279 6.12 -9.03 -0.51
C LEU A 279 4.76 -8.97 -1.22
N ASP A 280 4.45 -9.96 -2.04
CA ASP A 280 3.16 -10.16 -2.71
C ASP A 280 2.90 -11.67 -2.89
N VAL A 281 1.72 -12.00 -3.42
CA VAL A 281 1.31 -13.41 -3.61
C VAL A 281 2.18 -14.12 -4.64
N THR A 282 2.52 -13.45 -5.74
CA THR A 282 3.33 -14.02 -6.82
C THR A 282 4.76 -14.25 -6.33
N ALA A 283 5.38 -13.26 -5.68
CA ALA A 283 6.71 -13.41 -5.12
C ALA A 283 6.78 -14.53 -4.07
N THR A 284 5.72 -14.70 -3.26
CA THR A 284 5.65 -15.80 -2.29
C THR A 284 5.70 -17.16 -2.99
N ALA A 285 4.92 -17.35 -4.05
CA ALA A 285 4.94 -18.58 -4.83
C ALA A 285 6.30 -18.81 -5.52
N LEU A 286 6.88 -17.77 -6.14
CA LEU A 286 8.18 -17.87 -6.81
C LEU A 286 9.30 -18.25 -5.85
N LEU A 287 9.37 -17.62 -4.67
CA LEU A 287 10.40 -17.91 -3.68
C LEU A 287 10.23 -19.29 -3.05
N ASN A 288 8.99 -19.75 -2.84
CA ASN A 288 8.74 -21.12 -2.37
C ASN A 288 9.28 -22.16 -3.34
N ASP A 289 9.02 -21.99 -4.63
CA ASP A 289 9.49 -22.90 -5.67
C ASP A 289 11.03 -22.91 -5.74
N LEU A 290 11.65 -21.72 -5.73
CA LEU A 290 13.12 -21.59 -5.69
C LEU A 290 13.73 -22.23 -4.45
N TYR A 291 13.12 -22.05 -3.28
CA TYR A 291 13.58 -22.64 -2.02
C TYR A 291 13.48 -24.18 -2.03
N GLN A 292 12.51 -24.73 -2.75
CA GLN A 292 12.33 -26.17 -2.97
C GLN A 292 13.24 -26.73 -4.07
N GLY A 293 14.05 -25.89 -4.73
CA GLY A 293 14.92 -26.30 -5.83
C GLY A 293 14.19 -26.49 -7.16
N THR A 294 12.98 -25.95 -7.31
CA THR A 294 12.23 -25.99 -8.56
C THR A 294 12.75 -24.91 -9.52
N GLU A 295 13.08 -25.29 -10.75
CA GLU A 295 13.48 -24.35 -11.79
C GLU A 295 12.29 -23.48 -12.24
N LEU A 296 12.51 -22.17 -12.31
CA LEU A 296 11.51 -21.23 -12.82
C LEU A 296 11.59 -21.15 -14.34
N THR A 297 10.43 -21.20 -15.00
CA THR A 297 10.33 -20.90 -16.44
C THR A 297 10.71 -19.44 -16.71
N ALA A 298 11.18 -19.14 -17.93
CA ALA A 298 11.56 -17.77 -18.32
C ALA A 298 10.42 -16.75 -18.09
N GLN A 299 9.17 -17.14 -18.36
CA GLN A 299 7.99 -16.31 -18.12
C GLN A 299 7.82 -15.96 -16.63
N ARG A 300 8.03 -16.93 -15.74
CA ARG A 300 7.94 -16.70 -14.29
C ARG A 300 9.12 -15.90 -13.74
N GLN A 301 10.30 -16.04 -14.34
CA GLN A 301 11.44 -15.18 -14.01
C GLN A 301 11.16 -13.71 -14.36
N GLN A 302 10.51 -13.43 -15.49
CA GLN A 302 10.12 -12.07 -15.89
C GLN A 302 9.11 -11.41 -14.96
N GLN A 303 8.36 -12.18 -14.16
CA GLN A 303 7.45 -11.64 -13.15
C GLN A 303 8.19 -11.05 -11.95
N LEU A 304 9.43 -11.48 -11.69
CA LEU A 304 10.24 -10.98 -10.59
C LEU A 304 10.73 -9.56 -10.89
N ILE A 305 10.26 -8.60 -10.10
CA ILE A 305 10.62 -7.19 -10.22
C ILE A 305 11.96 -6.93 -9.52
N SER A 306 12.09 -7.41 -8.28
CA SER A 306 13.30 -7.22 -7.48
C SER A 306 13.39 -8.23 -6.35
N LEU A 307 14.62 -8.52 -5.95
CA LEU A 307 14.95 -9.19 -4.70
C LEU A 307 15.50 -8.17 -3.71
N PHE A 308 15.37 -8.46 -2.42
CA PHE A 308 15.98 -7.68 -1.34
C PHE A 308 16.62 -8.61 -0.33
N LYS A 309 17.61 -8.09 0.37
CA LYS A 309 18.22 -8.73 1.52
C LYS A 309 17.84 -7.90 2.76
N LEU A 310 17.15 -8.55 3.69
CA LEU A 310 16.81 -8.00 5.00
C LEU A 310 17.78 -8.57 6.04
N ARG A 311 18.33 -7.69 6.88
CA ARG A 311 19.16 -8.05 8.03
C ARG A 311 18.58 -7.39 9.28
N PHE A 312 18.53 -8.15 10.37
CA PHE A 312 18.22 -7.60 11.69
C PHE A 312 19.45 -6.90 12.24
N ASP A 313 19.26 -5.69 12.79
CA ASP A 313 20.36 -4.98 13.46
C ASP A 313 20.78 -5.72 14.74
N ASN A 314 19.81 -6.29 15.45
CA ASN A 314 20.04 -7.15 16.61
C ASN A 314 19.65 -8.61 16.29
N PRO A 315 20.62 -9.53 16.14
CA PRO A 315 20.33 -10.94 15.90
C PRO A 315 19.50 -11.60 17.00
N GLN A 316 19.45 -11.07 18.23
CA GLN A 316 18.64 -11.63 19.32
C GLN A 316 17.13 -11.44 19.11
N ASP A 317 16.74 -10.55 18.20
CA ASP A 317 15.34 -10.38 17.82
C ASP A 317 14.86 -11.51 16.90
N MET A 318 15.78 -12.38 16.43
CA MET A 318 15.49 -13.49 15.53
C MET A 318 15.29 -14.82 16.26
N ARG A 319 14.56 -15.75 15.62
CA ARG A 319 14.47 -17.15 16.02
C ARG A 319 15.86 -17.80 16.01
N ALA A 320 16.14 -18.62 17.03
CA ALA A 320 17.50 -19.10 17.34
C ALA A 320 18.18 -19.91 16.20
N ASP A 321 17.43 -20.68 15.43
CA ASP A 321 17.93 -21.53 14.33
C ASP A 321 18.32 -20.75 13.06
N VAL A 322 17.85 -19.51 12.90
CA VAL A 322 18.14 -18.62 11.76
C VAL A 322 18.82 -17.32 12.19
N GLN A 323 19.26 -17.25 13.44
CA GLN A 323 19.88 -16.07 14.04
C GLN A 323 21.10 -15.58 13.24
N GLY A 324 21.11 -14.29 12.92
CA GLY A 324 22.18 -13.63 12.15
C GLY A 324 22.20 -13.98 10.65
N LYS A 325 21.29 -14.83 10.18
CA LYS A 325 21.13 -15.12 8.74
C LYS A 325 20.29 -14.04 8.06
N PRO A 326 20.56 -13.72 6.79
CA PRO A 326 19.71 -12.81 6.06
C PRO A 326 18.33 -13.42 5.78
N VAL A 327 17.33 -12.56 5.69
CA VAL A 327 16.01 -12.90 5.15
C VAL A 327 15.92 -12.34 3.74
N TYR A 328 15.62 -13.20 2.76
CA TYR A 328 15.45 -12.75 1.38
C TYR A 328 14.01 -12.34 1.10
N LEU A 329 13.81 -11.15 0.54
CA LEU A 329 12.49 -10.66 0.15
C LEU A 329 12.37 -10.67 -1.37
N GLY A 330 11.17 -10.94 -1.87
CA GLY A 330 10.86 -10.88 -3.30
C GLY A 330 9.68 -9.95 -3.56
N LEU A 331 9.75 -9.23 -4.68
CA LEU A 331 8.68 -8.40 -5.19
C LEU A 331 8.42 -8.81 -6.65
N ALA A 332 7.16 -9.09 -6.98
CA ALA A 332 6.78 -9.58 -8.29
C ALA A 332 5.45 -9.00 -8.77
N MET A 333 5.28 -8.95 -10.09
CA MET A 333 3.98 -8.68 -10.72
C MET A 333 3.28 -9.98 -11.08
N ASN A 334 1.96 -9.97 -11.17
CA ASN A 334 1.20 -11.08 -11.72
C ASN A 334 1.32 -11.11 -13.27
N GLU A 335 0.67 -12.10 -13.89
CA GLU A 335 0.64 -12.28 -15.36
C GLU A 335 0.05 -11.08 -16.12
N GLN A 336 -0.73 -10.23 -15.47
CA GLN A 336 -1.33 -9.02 -16.05
C GLN A 336 -0.43 -7.78 -15.90
N GLY A 337 0.78 -7.94 -15.38
CA GLY A 337 1.69 -6.83 -15.08
C GLY A 337 1.24 -5.99 -13.89
N LEU A 338 0.43 -6.54 -12.99
CA LEU A 338 -0.05 -5.85 -11.80
C LEU A 338 0.70 -6.33 -10.55
N LEU A 339 1.17 -5.38 -9.75
CA LEU A 339 1.77 -5.61 -8.43
C LEU A 339 0.77 -5.18 -7.35
N LYS A 340 0.47 -6.09 -6.42
CA LYS A 340 -0.23 -5.78 -5.17
C LYS A 340 0.65 -6.19 -3.99
N LEU A 341 1.38 -5.23 -3.44
CA LEU A 341 2.22 -5.42 -2.27
C LEU A 341 1.32 -5.75 -1.05
N LYS A 342 1.79 -6.66 -0.21
CA LYS A 342 1.16 -7.13 1.03
C LYS A 342 2.09 -6.84 2.21
N PRO A 343 2.07 -5.63 2.80
CA PRO A 343 3.01 -5.26 3.85
C PRO A 343 2.84 -6.10 5.12
N GLN A 344 1.66 -6.68 5.35
CA GLN A 344 1.41 -7.64 6.42
C GLN A 344 2.28 -8.89 6.36
N ASN A 345 2.80 -9.26 5.17
CA ASN A 345 3.65 -10.44 5.04
C ASN A 345 4.94 -10.29 5.86
N LEU A 346 5.45 -9.07 6.04
CA LEU A 346 6.59 -8.80 6.91
C LEU A 346 6.22 -8.91 8.40
N LEU A 347 4.98 -8.57 8.75
CA LEU A 347 4.52 -8.63 10.15
C LEU A 347 4.27 -10.08 10.60
N LEU A 348 3.82 -10.93 9.68
CA LEU A 348 3.46 -12.32 9.98
C LEU A 348 4.61 -13.31 9.81
N ASN A 349 5.49 -13.08 8.83
CA ASN A 349 6.42 -14.12 8.36
C ASN A 349 7.90 -13.81 8.63
N LEU A 350 8.23 -12.73 9.34
CA LEU A 350 9.61 -12.51 9.79
C LEU A 350 9.97 -13.50 10.89
N PRO A 351 11.22 -14.02 10.92
CA PRO A 351 11.62 -15.05 11.86
C PRO A 351 11.97 -14.44 13.23
N LEU A 352 10.98 -13.92 13.94
CA LEU A 352 11.15 -13.26 15.23
C LEU A 352 11.41 -14.27 16.37
N ALA A 353 12.16 -13.87 17.38
CA ALA A 353 12.47 -14.67 18.57
C ALA A 353 11.23 -15.02 19.41
N ARG A 354 10.22 -14.15 19.37
CA ARG A 354 8.89 -14.35 19.96
C ARG A 354 7.85 -14.06 18.90
N ALA A 355 6.83 -14.91 18.81
CA ALA A 355 5.66 -14.62 18.00
C ALA A 355 4.98 -13.35 18.53
N ALA A 356 4.67 -12.42 17.63
CA ALA A 356 4.00 -11.16 17.93
C ALA A 356 2.50 -11.33 18.18
#